data_AF-A0A2P5NW19-F1
#
_entry.id   AF-A0A2P5NW19-F1
#
_cell.length_a   1.000
_cell.length_b   1.000
_cell.length_c   1.000
_cell.angle_alpha   90.00
_cell.angle_beta   90.00
_cell.angle_gamma   90.00
#
_symmetry.space_group_name_H-M   'P 1'
#
loop_
_entity.id
_entity.type
_entity.pdbx_description
1 polymer ?
#
loop_
_entity_poly.entity_id
_entity_poly.type
_entity_poly.pdbx_seq_one_letter_code
_entity_poly.pdbx_strand_id
1 'polypeptide(L)' 'MTQSSQQTQLDKIKADLLNGCQVDSVTAFNKGITRLAAIIKRLRERGWPVITDQNKGNGIANYSLPEGWQPDTKKPQ' A
#
# COMPACT_ATOMS: atom_id res chain seq x y z
N MET A 1 6.67 30.41 2.80
CA MET A 1 6.36 29.42 1.76
C MET A 1 6.54 28.04 2.36
N THR A 2 5.47 27.33 2.71
CA THR A 2 5.56 25.94 3.17
C THR A 2 4.25 25.25 2.82
N GLN A 3 4.19 24.69 1.61
CA GLN A 3 3.14 23.73 1.27
C GLN A 3 3.33 22.53 2.19
N SER A 4 2.47 22.39 3.19
CA SER A 4 2.28 21.15 3.93
C SER A 4 1.85 20.09 2.93
N SER A 5 2.80 19.29 2.45
CA SER A 5 2.52 18.16 1.57
C SER A 5 1.64 17.18 2.33
N GLN A 6 0.31 17.31 2.19
CA GLN A 6 -0.64 16.36 2.74
C GLN A 6 -0.33 14.99 2.14
N GLN A 7 0.32 14.14 2.91
CA GLN A 7 0.67 12.80 2.50
C GLN A 7 -0.62 12.04 2.21
N THR A 8 -0.83 11.65 0.96
CA THR A 8 -2.09 11.06 0.56
C THR A 8 -2.26 9.68 1.22
N GLN A 9 -3.50 9.20 1.38
CA GLN A 9 -3.73 7.82 1.86
C GLN A 9 -2.95 6.78 1.03
N LEU A 10 -2.78 7.04 -0.26
CA LEU A 10 -2.00 6.21 -1.17
C LEU A 10 -0.49 6.22 -0.84
N ASP A 11 0.08 7.37 -0.47
CA ASP A 11 1.49 7.47 -0.09
C ASP A 11 1.77 6.77 1.24
N LYS A 12 0.81 6.80 2.18
CA LYS A 12 0.91 6.05 3.44
C LYS A 12 0.97 4.54 3.18
N ILE A 13 0.07 4.01 2.35
CA ILE A 13 0.09 2.57 1.99
C ILE A 13 1.35 2.20 1.22
N LYS A 14 1.82 3.04 0.29
CA LYS A 14 3.10 2.80 -0.39
C LYS A 14 4.25 2.69 0.60
N ALA A 15 4.36 3.64 1.52
CA ALA A 15 5.43 3.64 2.51
C ALA A 15 5.39 2.37 3.36
N ASP A 16 4.20 1.96 3.83
CA ASP A 16 4.05 0.71 4.59
C ASP A 16 4.54 -0.50 3.77
N LEU A 17 4.05 -0.65 2.53
CA LEU A 17 4.42 -1.77 1.67
C LEU A 17 5.92 -1.79 1.35
N LEU A 18 6.52 -0.63 1.06
CA LEU A 18 7.96 -0.50 0.76
C LEU A 18 8.85 -0.83 1.96
N ASN A 19 8.37 -0.58 3.18
CA ASN A 19 9.06 -0.97 4.41
C ASN A 19 8.93 -2.49 4.71
N GLY A 20 8.28 -3.26 3.84
CA GLY A 20 8.01 -4.68 4.05
C GLY A 20 6.87 -4.95 5.04
N CYS A 21 6.11 -3.91 5.44
CA CYS A 21 4.96 -4.10 6.32
C CYS A 21 3.80 -4.71 5.55
N GLN A 22 3.13 -5.68 6.18
CA GLN A 22 1.82 -6.10 5.72
C GLN A 22 0.77 -5.04 6.07
N VAL A 23 -0.15 -4.81 5.13
CA VAL A 23 -1.25 -3.85 5.28
C VAL A 23 -2.56 -4.63 5.19
N ASP A 24 -3.47 -4.39 6.11
CA ASP A 24 -4.80 -4.98 6.13
C ASP A 24 -5.87 -3.89 6.38
N SER A 25 -7.14 -4.26 6.33
CA SER A 25 -8.24 -3.31 6.50
C SER A 25 -8.28 -2.66 7.89
N VAL A 26 -7.84 -3.36 8.94
CA VAL A 26 -7.82 -2.87 10.32
C VAL A 26 -6.67 -1.88 10.51
N THR A 27 -5.46 -2.27 10.12
CA THR A 27 -4.27 -1.40 10.21
C THR A 27 -4.41 -0.16 9.34
N ALA A 28 -5.01 -0.28 8.14
CA ALA A 28 -5.32 0.85 7.29
C ALA A 28 -6.39 1.78 7.90
N PHE A 29 -7.48 1.23 8.44
CA PHE A 29 -8.55 2.02 9.05
C PHE A 29 -8.06 2.81 10.26
N ASN A 30 -7.22 2.22 11.10
CA ASN A 30 -6.57 2.91 12.24
C ASN A 30 -5.70 4.11 11.81
N LYS A 31 -5.23 4.13 10.55
CA LYS A 31 -4.49 5.25 9.95
C LYS A 31 -5.39 6.26 9.21
N GLY A 32 -6.70 6.12 9.32
CA GLY A 32 -7.70 6.94 8.63
C GLY A 32 -7.86 6.61 7.15
N ILE A 33 -7.53 5.38 6.73
CA ILE A 33 -7.60 4.93 5.33
C ILE A 33 -8.84 4.08 5.14
N THR A 34 -9.87 4.66 4.51
CA THR A 34 -11.18 4.01 4.34
C THR A 34 -11.36 3.28 3.02
N ARG A 35 -10.46 3.49 2.04
CA ARG A 35 -10.53 2.92 0.69
C ARG A 35 -9.32 2.07 0.32
N LEU A 36 -8.87 1.21 1.24
CA LEU A 36 -7.68 0.36 1.03
C LEU A 36 -7.75 -0.44 -0.28
N ALA A 37 -8.85 -1.15 -0.54
CA ALA A 37 -8.99 -1.96 -1.76
C ALA A 37 -8.83 -1.14 -3.06
N ALA A 38 -9.35 0.09 -3.08
CA ALA A 38 -9.18 0.98 -4.24
C ALA A 38 -7.73 1.48 -4.39
N ILE A 39 -7.02 1.69 -3.28
CA ILE A 39 -5.60 2.05 -3.30
C ILE A 39 -4.78 0.88 -3.83
N ILE A 40 -5.00 -0.34 -3.32
CA ILE A 40 -4.31 -1.55 -3.79
C ILE A 40 -4.57 -1.78 -5.29
N LYS A 41 -5.81 -1.62 -5.75
CA LYS A 41 -6.15 -1.71 -7.18
C LYS A 41 -5.32 -0.73 -8.01
N ARG A 42 -5.25 0.54 -7.61
CA ARG A 42 -4.44 1.57 -8.29
C ARG A 42 -2.94 1.25 -8.29
N LEU A 43 -2.41 0.64 -7.24
CA LEU A 43 -1.02 0.23 -7.18
C LEU A 43 -0.73 -0.88 -8.20
N ARG A 44 -1.61 -1.88 -8.30
CA ARG A 44 -1.51 -2.95 -9.31
C ARG A 44 -1.57 -2.41 -10.73
N GLU A 45 -2.49 -1.49 -11.00
CA GLU A 45 -2.59 -0.79 -12.30
C GLU A 45 -1.31 -0.01 -12.64
N ARG A 46 -0.54 0.42 -11.64
CA ARG A 46 0.76 1.08 -11.79
C ARG A 46 1.94 0.11 -11.85
N GLY A 47 1.68 -1.20 -11.94
CA GLY A 47 2.72 -2.23 -12.06
C GLY A 47 3.31 -2.69 -10.74
N TRP A 48 2.69 -2.38 -9.60
CA TRP A 48 3.16 -2.87 -8.30
C TRP A 48 2.70 -4.32 -8.11
N PRO A 49 3.60 -5.28 -7.84
CA PRO A 49 3.26 -6.69 -7.69
C PRO A 49 2.68 -6.99 -6.30
N VAL A 50 1.61 -6.27 -5.91
CA VAL A 50 1.01 -6.42 -4.57
C VAL A 50 0.37 -7.79 -4.41
N ILE A 51 0.95 -8.59 -3.53
CA ILE A 51 0.47 -9.92 -3.13
C ILE A 51 -0.71 -9.74 -2.17
N THR A 52 -1.72 -10.61 -2.30
CA THR A 52 -2.82 -10.70 -1.33
C THR A 52 -2.81 -12.08 -0.70
N ASP A 53 -2.74 -12.12 0.61
CA ASP A 53 -2.94 -13.33 1.41
C ASP A 53 -4.22 -13.17 2.24
N GLN A 54 -5.08 -14.19 2.23
CA GLN A 54 -6.30 -14.15 3.02
C GLN A 54 -6.10 -14.93 4.32
N ASN A 55 -6.22 -14.24 5.45
CA ASN A 55 -6.12 -14.90 6.74
C ASN A 55 -7.34 -15.81 6.96
N LYS A 56 -7.09 -17.11 7.08
CA LYS A 56 -8.13 -18.15 7.23
C LYS A 56 -8.91 -18.06 8.55
N GLY A 57 -8.39 -17.37 9.57
CA GLY A 57 -9.04 -17.26 10.87
C GLY A 57 -10.09 -16.14 10.97
N ASN A 58 -9.94 -15.06 10.19
CA ASN A 58 -10.83 -13.89 10.27
C ASN A 58 -11.31 -13.39 8.89
N GLY A 59 -10.88 -14.03 7.79
CA GLY A 59 -11.25 -13.66 6.42
C GLY A 59 -10.62 -12.37 5.91
N ILE A 60 -9.75 -11.71 6.69
CA ILE A 60 -9.14 -10.43 6.35
C ILE A 60 -8.05 -10.63 5.29
N ALA A 61 -8.05 -9.75 4.28
CA ALA A 61 -7.02 -9.71 3.26
C ALA A 61 -5.81 -8.88 3.74
N ASN A 62 -4.64 -9.52 3.75
CA ASN A 62 -3.34 -8.91 4.00
C ASN A 62 -2.66 -8.61 2.67
N TYR A 63 -2.13 -7.40 2.52
CA TYR A 63 -1.43 -6.95 1.33
C TYR A 63 0.04 -6.74 1.63
N SER A 64 0.91 -7.22 0.76
CA SER A 64 2.36 -7.07 0.87
C SER A 64 3.01 -6.96 -0.50
N LEU A 65 4.29 -6.59 -0.53
CA LEU A 65 5.12 -6.71 -1.72
C LEU A 65 5.97 -7.98 -1.63
N PRO A 66 6.40 -8.54 -2.77
CA PRO A 66 7.37 -9.62 -2.79
C PRO A 66 8.64 -9.19 -2.07
N GLU A 67 9.29 -10.13 -1.39
CA GLU A 67 10.54 -9.88 -0.69
C GLU A 67 11.58 -9.27 -1.65
N GLY A 68 12.24 -8.20 -1.20
CA GLY A 68 13.26 -7.50 -1.99
C GLY A 68 12.73 -6.69 -3.18
N TRP A 69 11.41 -6.65 -3.41
CA TRP A 69 10.86 -5.79 -4.46
C TRP A 69 11.08 -4.32 -4.11
N GLN A 70 11.60 -3.57 -5.07
CA GLN A 70 11.69 -2.12 -5.00
C GLN A 70 11.11 -1.53 -6.29
N PRO A 71 10.42 -0.38 -6.21
CA PRO A 71 9.93 0.29 -7.39
C PRO A 71 11.13 0.73 -8.21
N ASP A 72 11.07 0.51 -9.52
CA ASP A 72 12.05 1.10 -10.43
C ASP A 72 11.88 2.63 -10.37
N THR A 73 12.76 3.30 -9.62
CA THR A 73 12.72 4.75 -9.43
C THR A 73 13.18 5.50 -10.68
N LYS A 74 13.58 4.79 -11.75
CA LYS A 74 13.96 5.38 -13.04
C LYS A 74 12.76 5.39 -13.99
N LYS A 75 11.80 6.29 -13.72
CA LYS A 75 11.04 6.88 -14.82
C LYS A 75 11.65 8.26 -15.12
N PRO A 76 12.47 8.41 -16.17
CA PRO A 76 12.70 9.74 -16.72
C PRO A 76 11.33 10.24 -17.19
N GLN A 77 10.91 11.39 -16.66
CA GLN A 77 9.85 12.19 -17.24
C GLN A 77 10.34 12.79 -18.56
#